data_AF-A0A812K1L1-F1
#
_entry.id   AF-A0A812K1L1-F1
#
_cell.length_a   1.000
_cell.length_b   1.000
_cell.length_c   1.000
_cell.angle_alpha   90.00
_cell.angle_beta   90.00
_cell.angle_gamma   90.00
#
_symmetry.space_group_name_H-M   'P 1'
#
loop_
_entity.id
_entity.type
_entity.pdbx_description
1 polymer ?
#
loop_
_entity_poly.entity_id
_entity_poly.type
_entity_poly.pdbx_seq_one_letter_code
_entity_poly.pdbx_strand_id
1 'polypeptide(L)'
;MRLSGAFLCAFAAANLGSSEHEFNRPDLSKKEQDQLSCLQLASRSASAEADVVHAAQNQSDGQWVFCAAQNHECTCSGAVRWGNSGRWKVLPAPSEGAQTVRCSLDELGDLDPGRQPHCECFMTQKGMDWRSINPMLLTAEAADAAGAKVVASCEMFLKAQAEPWERAQRMAMRAFCSPDWDKLKGSDYKAGPEAMDLEKMRSLMEARLDPRFVDTYLQFADSEGWIARAFVNYFASSPHGAVANETIQLIRSIHLFSKNPVVAVNFGMAIPLGLDPQQFPRLVLLHARPLQSEGRSFNFNKFRGFLLSKVKTGVGLDSDQYVAPMVDNLFEMTEREIDEHYPLPIMPVHYLDWSPAWSKASFWSRVCPVKQPCTFQTMRWGHAHPTWTYHALPFFGRWLRKNFRDETLPEVEGVVPALRILEVREDEDLMNIGLWEERATKQWCKWDLQDPKEFEAFYKWQKGPQVESKNVRPDQRFYKRGAVKLFYSAHHAVHPSESEQHITRMHD
;
A
#
# COMPACT_ATOMS: atom_id res chain seq x y z
N MET A 1 -53.52 -39.99 32.63
CA MET A 1 -52.50 -40.45 33.59
C MET A 1 -51.40 -39.39 33.60
N ARG A 2 -51.35 -38.47 34.58
CA ARG A 2 -50.67 -38.59 35.90
C ARG A 2 -49.22 -39.11 35.73
N LEU A 3 -48.15 -38.50 36.21
CA LEU A 3 -47.88 -37.41 37.17
C LEU A 3 -46.36 -37.07 37.07
N SER A 4 -46.02 -35.78 37.25
CA SER A 4 -44.92 -35.24 38.10
C SER A 4 -43.45 -35.59 37.80
N GLY A 5 -42.49 -34.67 37.92
CA GLY A 5 -42.42 -33.61 38.93
C GLY A 5 -41.52 -32.42 38.58
N ALA A 6 -41.78 -31.38 39.36
CA ALA A 6 -41.26 -30.02 39.28
C ALA A 6 -40.16 -29.76 40.32
N PHE A 7 -39.39 -28.67 40.13
CA PHE A 7 -38.89 -27.69 41.12
C PHE A 7 -38.23 -26.54 40.30
N LEU A 8 -38.80 -25.32 40.11
CA LEU A 8 -38.94 -24.13 40.98
C LEU A 8 -37.59 -23.70 41.62
N CYS A 9 -37.10 -22.44 41.62
CA CYS A 9 -37.68 -21.08 41.56
C CYS A 9 -36.54 -20.05 41.20
N ALA A 10 -36.77 -19.02 40.37
CA ALA A 10 -37.07 -17.58 40.69
C ALA A 10 -35.81 -16.73 41.09
N PHE A 11 -35.57 -15.45 40.75
CA PHE A 11 -36.36 -14.21 40.56
C PHE A 11 -35.63 -13.24 39.59
N ALA A 12 -36.33 -12.50 38.69
CA ALA A 12 -36.65 -11.04 38.69
C ALA A 12 -35.45 -10.06 38.68
N ALA A 13 -35.43 -8.94 37.94
CA ALA A 13 -36.50 -7.99 37.68
C ALA A 13 -36.29 -7.17 36.38
N ALA A 14 -37.41 -6.73 35.80
CA ALA A 14 -37.52 -5.70 34.78
C ALA A 14 -37.74 -4.32 35.43
N ASN A 15 -37.34 -3.24 34.74
CA ASN A 15 -37.86 -1.91 35.01
C ASN A 15 -38.13 -1.18 33.68
N LEU A 16 -39.41 -0.87 33.47
CA LEU A 16 -39.93 0.10 32.51
C LEU A 16 -40.16 1.42 33.25
N GLY A 17 -39.87 2.54 32.61
CA GLY A 17 -40.20 3.87 33.13
C GLY A 17 -40.00 4.94 32.07
N SER A 18 -41.10 5.29 31.41
CA SER A 18 -41.29 6.47 30.55
C SER A 18 -41.78 7.66 31.37
N SER A 19 -41.36 8.89 31.06
CA SER A 19 -42.25 10.06 30.98
C SER A 19 -41.51 11.32 30.50
N GLU A 20 -42.30 12.14 29.81
CA GLU A 20 -42.04 13.41 29.12
C GLU A 20 -41.65 14.58 30.05
N HIS A 21 -40.97 15.59 29.48
CA HIS A 21 -41.20 17.05 29.65
C HIS A 21 -40.12 17.78 28.83
N GLU A 22 -40.41 18.50 27.74
CA GLU A 22 -41.11 19.78 27.59
C GLU A 22 -40.16 20.99 27.57
N PHE A 23 -40.38 21.82 26.56
CA PHE A 23 -39.70 23.05 26.18
C PHE A 23 -39.68 24.11 27.30
N ASN A 24 -38.54 24.81 27.45
CA ASN A 24 -38.54 26.25 27.71
C ASN A 24 -37.18 26.90 27.43
N ARG A 25 -37.19 27.93 26.57
CA ARG A 25 -36.22 29.05 26.57
C ARG A 25 -36.72 30.11 27.56
N PRO A 26 -35.84 30.96 28.12
CA PRO A 26 -35.75 32.32 27.59
C PRO A 26 -34.36 32.97 27.61
N ASP A 27 -34.23 33.93 26.68
CA ASP A 27 -33.44 35.18 26.63
C ASP A 27 -32.02 35.34 27.21
N LEU A 28 -31.12 35.68 26.26
CA LEU A 28 -30.27 36.88 26.21
C LEU A 28 -30.10 37.71 27.50
N SER A 29 -28.87 37.75 28.04
CA SER A 29 -27.99 38.93 27.98
C SER A 29 -26.89 38.87 29.06
N LYS A 30 -25.66 38.58 28.65
CA LYS A 30 -24.43 39.09 29.30
C LYS A 30 -23.21 38.87 28.40
N LYS A 31 -23.33 39.35 27.15
CA LYS A 31 -22.18 39.90 26.44
C LYS A 31 -21.91 41.28 27.05
N GLU A 32 -20.65 41.67 27.12
CA GLU A 32 -20.14 43.03 27.43
C GLU A 32 -19.54 43.31 28.83
N GLN A 33 -19.01 42.31 29.57
CA GLN A 33 -18.14 42.66 30.73
C GLN A 33 -16.86 41.84 30.96
N ASP A 34 -16.54 40.83 30.15
CA ASP A 34 -15.30 40.03 30.31
C ASP A 34 -14.30 40.12 29.13
N GLN A 35 -14.38 41.18 28.31
CA GLN A 35 -13.47 41.38 27.15
C GLN A 35 -12.26 42.31 27.41
N LEU A 36 -11.82 42.48 28.66
CA LEU A 36 -10.63 43.31 28.98
C LEU A 36 -9.53 42.62 29.81
N SER A 37 -9.48 41.28 29.82
CA SER A 37 -8.40 40.52 30.49
C SER A 37 -7.62 39.54 29.59
N CYS A 38 -7.94 39.42 28.28
CA CYS A 38 -7.29 38.45 27.40
C CYS A 38 -6.16 39.02 26.50
N LEU A 39 -5.87 40.32 26.57
CA LEU A 39 -4.88 40.96 25.68
C LEU A 39 -3.47 41.13 26.28
N GLN A 40 -3.23 40.71 27.53
CA GLN A 40 -1.91 40.78 28.16
C GLN A 40 -1.24 39.41 28.43
N LEU A 41 -1.92 38.30 28.13
CA LEU A 41 -1.34 36.94 28.14
C LEU A 41 -0.87 36.48 26.75
N ALA A 42 -1.34 37.10 25.67
CA ALA A 42 -0.92 36.77 24.31
C ALA A 42 0.50 37.25 23.95
N SER A 43 1.02 38.28 24.63
CA SER A 43 2.36 38.83 24.35
C SER A 43 3.50 38.10 25.07
N ARG A 44 3.20 37.24 26.06
CA ARG A 44 4.21 36.38 26.72
C ARG A 44 4.32 34.97 26.12
N SER A 45 3.33 34.55 25.32
CA SER A 45 3.36 33.26 24.60
C SER A 45 4.14 33.36 23.28
N ALA A 46 4.08 34.50 22.59
CA ALA A 46 4.78 34.70 21.32
C ALA A 46 6.32 34.81 21.46
N SER A 47 6.83 35.21 22.63
CA SER A 47 8.28 35.28 22.88
C SER A 47 8.89 33.92 23.24
N ALA A 48 8.11 33.00 23.84
CA ALA A 48 8.58 31.65 24.14
C ALA A 48 8.61 30.74 22.89
N GLU A 49 7.76 30.99 21.89
CA GLU A 49 7.79 30.27 20.60
C GLU A 49 8.94 30.75 19.70
N ALA A 50 9.39 32.01 19.81
CA ALA A 50 10.51 32.53 19.03
C ALA A 50 11.88 32.03 19.52
N ASP A 51 12.06 31.80 20.82
CA ASP A 51 13.35 31.38 21.39
C ASP A 51 13.68 29.89 21.15
N VAL A 52 12.68 29.04 20.88
CA VAL A 52 12.91 27.62 20.53
C VAL A 52 13.35 27.48 19.06
N VAL A 53 12.99 28.41 18.18
CA VAL A 53 13.34 28.36 16.75
C VAL A 53 14.82 28.75 16.51
N HIS A 54 15.41 29.58 17.38
CA HIS A 54 16.82 30.00 17.24
C HIS A 54 17.85 29.01 17.79
N ALA A 55 17.48 28.13 18.73
CA ALA A 55 18.41 27.12 19.26
C ALA A 55 18.80 26.02 18.23
N ALA A 56 18.11 25.94 17.09
CA ALA A 56 18.38 24.96 16.03
C ALA A 56 19.36 25.44 14.94
N GLN A 57 19.76 26.72 14.92
CA GLN A 57 20.54 27.27 13.80
C GLN A 57 22.07 27.00 13.87
N ASN A 58 22.57 26.39 14.94
CA ASN A 58 23.99 26.02 15.07
C ASN A 58 24.28 24.51 14.85
N GLN A 59 23.33 23.73 14.34
CA GLN A 59 23.54 22.34 13.94
C GLN A 59 23.56 22.22 12.40
N SER A 60 24.70 22.54 11.79
CA SER A 60 24.79 22.78 10.33
C SER A 60 24.73 21.55 9.40
N ASP A 61 24.66 20.31 9.92
CA ASP A 61 24.89 19.11 9.08
C ASP A 61 23.70 18.11 9.07
N GLY A 62 22.50 18.56 9.46
CA GLY A 62 21.30 17.71 9.50
C GLY A 62 20.16 18.18 8.60
N GLN A 63 19.20 17.29 8.35
CA GLN A 63 17.99 17.61 7.60
C GLN A 63 16.75 16.91 8.18
N TRP A 64 15.59 17.51 7.98
CA TRP A 64 14.31 16.89 8.30
C TRP A 64 13.85 16.02 7.13
N VAL A 65 13.55 14.76 7.41
CA VAL A 65 13.07 13.79 6.41
C VAL A 65 11.69 13.29 6.79
N PHE A 66 10.85 13.00 5.78
CA PHE A 66 9.55 12.38 6.01
C PHE A 66 9.72 11.04 6.74
N CYS A 67 9.00 10.86 7.85
CA CYS A 67 9.07 9.64 8.64
C CYS A 67 7.81 8.79 8.51
N ALA A 68 6.65 9.39 8.79
CA ALA A 68 5.38 8.68 8.82
C ALA A 68 4.20 9.62 8.53
N ALA A 69 3.19 9.12 7.83
CA ALA A 69 1.92 9.81 7.62
C ALA A 69 1.06 9.80 8.90
N GLN A 70 -0.08 10.49 8.87
CA GLN A 70 -1.07 10.45 9.94
C GLN A 70 -1.49 9.01 10.28
N ASN A 71 -1.58 8.69 11.56
CA ASN A 71 -1.92 7.39 12.15
C ASN A 71 -0.88 6.28 11.96
N HIS A 72 0.34 6.61 11.53
CA HIS A 72 1.46 5.66 11.46
C HIS A 72 2.51 5.92 12.54
N GLU A 73 3.40 4.95 12.76
CA GLU A 73 4.50 5.06 13.71
C GLU A 73 5.76 5.61 13.03
N CYS A 74 6.44 6.54 13.71
CA CYS A 74 7.73 7.07 13.33
C CYS A 74 8.78 6.67 14.38
N THR A 75 9.80 5.89 13.98
CA THR A 75 10.96 5.58 14.83
C THR A 75 12.15 6.41 14.38
N CYS A 76 12.71 7.22 15.27
CA CYS A 76 13.73 8.23 14.95
C CYS A 76 14.78 8.34 16.07
N SER A 77 16.07 8.32 15.75
CA SER A 77 17.14 8.63 16.73
C SER A 77 17.33 10.12 16.99
N GLY A 78 16.86 10.97 16.08
CA GLY A 78 16.88 12.43 16.24
C GLY A 78 15.61 12.99 16.87
N ALA A 79 15.48 14.32 16.75
CA ALA A 79 14.24 15.02 17.07
C ALA A 79 13.16 14.64 16.06
N VAL A 80 11.90 14.61 16.49
CA VAL A 80 10.74 14.41 15.62
C VAL A 80 9.95 15.71 15.56
N ARG A 81 9.47 16.10 14.39
CA ARG A 81 8.50 17.20 14.28
C ARG A 81 7.20 16.72 13.67
N TRP A 82 6.09 17.21 14.21
CA TRP A 82 4.73 16.89 13.80
C TRP A 82 4.02 18.14 13.32
N GLY A 83 3.35 18.06 12.18
CA GLY A 83 2.60 19.17 11.61
C GLY A 83 2.72 19.20 10.09
N ASN A 84 2.55 20.38 9.51
CA ASN A 84 2.69 20.64 8.08
C ASN A 84 2.87 22.14 7.81
N SER A 85 3.25 22.48 6.57
CA SER A 85 3.19 23.86 6.04
C SER A 85 3.81 24.96 6.93
N GLY A 86 4.88 24.64 7.66
CA GLY A 86 5.60 25.57 8.52
C GLY A 86 5.10 25.64 9.97
N ARG A 87 4.02 24.95 10.33
CA ARG A 87 3.56 24.78 11.71
C ARG A 87 4.00 23.43 12.23
N TRP A 88 4.91 23.44 13.20
CA TRP A 88 5.56 22.22 13.68
C TRP A 88 5.61 22.18 15.21
N LYS A 89 5.16 21.06 15.79
CA LYS A 89 5.44 20.68 17.16
C LYS A 89 6.68 19.80 17.16
N VAL A 90 7.74 20.25 17.82
CA VAL A 90 9.02 19.53 17.88
C VAL A 90 9.08 18.73 19.18
N LEU A 91 9.33 17.43 19.05
CA LEU A 91 9.68 16.50 20.11
C LEU A 91 11.21 16.37 20.12
N PRO A 92 11.88 16.66 21.24
CA PRO A 92 13.33 16.60 21.32
C PRO A 92 13.84 15.18 21.07
N ALA A 93 15.09 15.05 20.63
CA ALA A 93 15.75 13.75 20.50
C ALA A 93 15.83 13.04 21.86
N PRO A 94 15.71 11.70 21.92
CA PRO A 94 15.96 10.96 23.15
C PRO A 94 17.43 11.09 23.56
N SER A 95 17.74 10.94 24.84
CA SER A 95 19.12 10.96 25.33
C SER A 95 19.96 9.80 24.81
N GLU A 96 19.33 8.65 24.55
CA GLU A 96 19.94 7.43 24.01
C GLU A 96 18.97 6.70 23.08
N GLY A 97 19.51 6.01 22.07
CA GLY A 97 18.74 5.14 21.17
C GLY A 97 17.83 5.87 20.18
N ALA A 98 16.63 5.32 19.98
CA ALA A 98 15.60 5.89 19.11
C ALA A 98 14.28 6.02 19.87
N GLN A 99 13.51 7.07 19.55
CA GLN A 99 12.14 7.25 20.02
C GLN A 99 11.16 6.75 18.97
N THR A 100 10.07 6.10 19.40
CA THR A 100 8.94 5.77 18.54
C THR A 100 7.75 6.63 18.93
N VAL A 101 7.19 7.33 17.95
CA VAL A 101 6.07 8.26 18.12
C VAL A 101 4.94 7.83 17.19
N ARG A 102 3.71 7.73 17.69
CA ARG A 102 2.54 7.52 16.82
C ARG A 102 2.03 8.87 16.33
N CYS A 103 2.17 9.08 15.04
CA CYS A 103 1.92 10.32 14.33
C CYS A 103 0.43 10.57 14.16
N SER A 104 -0.28 10.89 15.24
CA SER A 104 -1.74 10.99 15.26
C SER A 104 -2.21 12.30 15.91
N LEU A 105 -3.41 12.74 15.52
CA LEU A 105 -4.05 13.90 16.15
C LEU A 105 -4.34 13.64 17.62
N ASP A 106 -4.69 12.39 17.97
CA ASP A 106 -5.01 11.99 19.34
C ASP A 106 -3.81 12.15 20.28
N GLU A 107 -2.60 11.82 19.82
CA GLU A 107 -1.39 11.90 20.64
C GLU A 107 -0.70 13.27 20.56
N LEU A 108 -0.66 13.88 19.37
CA LEU A 108 0.18 15.05 19.12
C LEU A 108 -0.60 16.35 18.96
N GLY A 109 -1.92 16.28 18.81
CA GLY A 109 -2.82 17.41 18.60
C GLY A 109 -2.95 17.83 17.13
N ASP A 110 -3.98 18.61 16.83
CA ASP A 110 -4.18 19.25 15.52
C ASP A 110 -3.58 20.66 15.50
N LEU A 111 -2.45 20.83 14.81
CA LEU A 111 -1.78 22.13 14.70
C LEU A 111 -2.28 22.96 13.52
N ASP A 112 -2.96 22.33 12.55
CA ASP A 112 -3.47 23.00 11.35
C ASP A 112 -4.76 22.33 10.82
N PRO A 113 -5.91 22.70 11.40
CA PRO A 113 -7.19 22.05 11.10
C PRO A 113 -7.52 22.02 9.61
N GLY A 114 -7.89 20.84 9.12
CA GLY A 114 -8.29 20.60 7.73
C GLY A 114 -7.13 20.22 6.80
N ARG A 115 -5.89 20.20 7.27
CA ARG A 115 -4.77 19.58 6.55
C ARG A 115 -4.33 18.31 7.25
N GLN A 116 -3.85 17.32 6.50
CA GLN A 116 -3.31 16.11 7.10
C GLN A 116 -1.88 16.38 7.59
N PRO A 117 -1.61 16.34 8.91
CA PRO A 117 -0.25 16.44 9.43
C PRO A 117 0.54 15.15 9.21
N HIS A 118 1.87 15.26 9.27
CA HIS A 118 2.77 14.12 9.23
C HIS A 118 3.95 14.31 10.20
N CYS A 119 4.67 13.22 10.47
CA CYS A 119 5.91 13.28 11.22
C CYS A 119 7.12 13.37 10.28
N GLU A 120 8.10 14.16 10.71
CA GLU A 120 9.44 14.18 10.13
C GLU A 120 10.49 13.92 11.19
N CYS A 121 11.55 13.21 10.82
CA CYS A 121 12.69 12.87 11.66
C CYS A 121 13.88 13.76 11.30
N PHE A 122 14.55 14.33 12.29
CA PHE A 122 15.80 15.06 12.09
C PHE A 122 16.96 14.09 12.01
N MET A 123 17.63 14.06 10.86
CA MET A 123 18.70 13.11 10.57
C MET A 123 20.01 13.84 10.37
N THR A 124 21.09 13.31 10.94
CA THR A 124 22.46 13.82 10.73
C THR A 124 23.29 12.79 9.97
N GLN A 125 24.23 13.25 9.14
CA GLN A 125 25.09 12.35 8.35
C GLN A 125 25.95 11.41 9.21
N LYS A 126 26.20 11.78 10.47
CA LYS A 126 26.98 11.00 11.44
C LYS A 126 26.11 10.05 12.27
N GLY A 127 24.78 10.14 12.17
CA GLY A 127 23.87 9.28 12.91
C GLY A 127 23.95 7.82 12.46
N MET A 128 23.73 6.88 13.37
CA MET A 128 23.75 5.44 13.08
C MET A 128 22.74 5.06 11.97
N ASP A 129 21.59 5.75 11.95
CA ASP A 129 20.50 5.45 11.04
C ASP A 129 20.73 6.00 9.62
N TRP A 130 21.71 6.89 9.40
CA TRP A 130 21.94 7.53 8.11
C TRP A 130 22.18 6.55 6.97
N ARG A 131 22.83 5.40 7.25
CA ARG A 131 23.08 4.38 6.22
C ARG A 131 21.86 3.53 5.90
N SER A 132 20.86 3.53 6.77
CA SER A 132 19.62 2.75 6.61
C SER A 132 18.49 3.56 6.01
N ILE A 133 18.66 4.88 5.89
CA ILE A 133 17.62 5.78 5.40
C ILE A 133 17.33 5.53 3.93
N ASN A 134 16.07 5.68 3.57
CA ASN A 134 15.63 5.72 2.19
C ASN A 134 16.29 6.92 1.48
N PRO A 135 17.19 6.70 0.51
CA PRO A 135 17.90 7.76 -0.20
C PRO A 135 16.97 8.70 -0.98
N MET A 136 15.73 8.28 -1.28
CA MET A 136 14.74 9.15 -1.92
C MET A 136 14.20 10.25 -1.00
N LEU A 137 14.49 10.17 0.29
CA LEU A 137 14.17 11.20 1.28
C LEU A 137 15.33 12.19 1.51
N LEU A 138 16.49 11.95 0.89
CA LEU A 138 17.64 12.83 0.95
C LEU A 138 17.65 13.79 -0.25
N THR A 139 18.55 14.77 -0.22
CA THR A 139 18.90 15.51 -1.45
C THR A 139 19.58 14.56 -2.45
N ALA A 140 19.51 14.89 -3.74
CA ALA A 140 20.12 14.06 -4.79
C ALA A 140 21.63 13.90 -4.56
N GLU A 141 22.32 14.98 -4.15
CA GLU A 141 23.76 14.98 -3.87
C GLU A 141 24.11 14.06 -2.70
N ALA A 142 23.30 14.09 -1.63
CA ALA A 142 23.51 13.24 -0.46
C ALA A 142 23.24 11.76 -0.77
N ALA A 143 22.20 11.48 -1.58
CA ALA A 143 21.90 10.13 -2.06
C ALA A 143 23.02 9.58 -2.96
N ASP A 144 23.50 10.39 -3.90
CA ASP A 144 24.60 10.04 -4.81
C ASP A 144 25.91 9.81 -4.03
N ALA A 145 26.21 10.66 -3.05
CA ALA A 145 27.37 10.49 -2.16
C ALA A 145 27.29 9.22 -1.30
N ALA A 146 26.08 8.78 -0.96
CA ALA A 146 25.86 7.49 -0.30
C ALA A 146 25.97 6.28 -1.26
N GLY A 147 26.14 6.53 -2.57
CA GLY A 147 26.25 5.49 -3.60
C GLY A 147 24.91 5.01 -4.15
N ALA A 148 23.79 5.69 -3.83
CA ALA A 148 22.46 5.26 -4.26
C ALA A 148 22.22 5.69 -5.71
N LYS A 149 22.05 4.72 -6.60
CA LYS A 149 21.93 4.96 -8.06
C LYS A 149 20.48 5.08 -8.48
N VAL A 150 20.14 6.08 -9.29
CA VAL A 150 18.82 6.14 -9.95
C VAL A 150 18.72 4.98 -10.95
N VAL A 151 17.71 4.14 -10.81
CA VAL A 151 17.46 2.97 -11.71
C VAL A 151 16.11 3.03 -12.41
N ALA A 152 15.23 3.91 -11.94
CA ALA A 152 13.96 4.24 -12.57
C ALA A 152 13.72 5.74 -12.44
N SER A 153 13.42 6.40 -13.55
CA SER A 153 12.99 7.81 -13.56
C SER A 153 12.20 8.10 -14.83
N CYS A 154 11.46 9.20 -14.82
CA CYS A 154 10.75 9.67 -16.01
C CYS A 154 11.66 9.87 -17.23
N GLU A 155 12.88 10.39 -17.03
CA GLU A 155 13.88 10.58 -18.08
C GLU A 155 14.27 9.23 -18.70
N MET A 156 14.53 8.22 -17.85
CA MET A 156 14.86 6.87 -18.32
C MET A 156 13.70 6.25 -19.11
N PHE A 157 12.47 6.32 -18.57
CA PHE A 157 11.30 5.71 -19.20
C PHE A 157 10.88 6.38 -20.51
N LEU A 158 11.07 7.70 -20.64
CA LEU A 158 10.74 8.41 -21.87
C LEU A 158 11.80 8.21 -22.97
N LYS A 159 13.06 7.93 -22.60
CA LYS A 159 14.17 7.68 -23.53
C LYS A 159 14.17 6.24 -24.08
N ALA A 160 13.80 5.26 -23.27
CA ALA A 160 13.78 3.84 -23.61
C ALA A 160 12.69 3.51 -24.67
N GLN A 161 13.07 2.91 -25.81
CA GLN A 161 12.15 2.64 -26.94
C GLN A 161 12.51 1.43 -27.80
N ALA A 162 13.69 0.83 -27.61
CA ALA A 162 14.19 -0.19 -28.52
C ALA A 162 13.35 -1.48 -28.41
N GLU A 163 13.08 -1.89 -27.18
CA GLU A 163 12.49 -3.20 -26.91
C GLU A 163 10.98 -3.13 -26.63
N PRO A 164 10.21 -4.22 -26.87
CA PRO A 164 8.77 -4.26 -26.60
C PRO A 164 8.40 -3.88 -25.15
N TRP A 165 9.16 -4.36 -24.18
CA TRP A 165 8.93 -4.06 -22.76
C TRP A 165 9.22 -2.60 -22.41
N GLU A 166 10.20 -1.97 -23.05
CA GLU A 166 10.48 -0.54 -22.88
C GLU A 166 9.33 0.32 -23.43
N ARG A 167 8.78 -0.06 -24.59
CA ARG A 167 7.60 0.63 -25.15
C ARG A 167 6.40 0.51 -24.23
N ALA A 168 6.14 -0.68 -23.68
CA ALA A 168 5.06 -0.90 -22.73
C ALA A 168 5.25 -0.07 -21.44
N GLN A 169 6.46 -0.05 -20.88
CA GLN A 169 6.84 0.79 -19.75
C GLN A 169 6.64 2.27 -20.04
N ARG A 170 7.12 2.75 -21.19
CA ARG A 170 6.97 4.14 -21.61
C ARG A 170 5.50 4.52 -21.74
N MET A 171 4.66 3.66 -22.32
CA MET A 171 3.22 3.86 -22.41
C MET A 171 2.58 3.97 -21.02
N ALA A 172 2.97 3.09 -20.10
CA ALA A 172 2.51 3.13 -18.70
C ALA A 172 2.92 4.42 -17.99
N MET A 173 4.13 4.92 -18.25
CA MET A 173 4.72 6.06 -17.55
C MET A 173 4.38 7.43 -18.16
N ARG A 174 3.91 7.45 -19.41
CA ARG A 174 3.82 8.69 -20.20
C ARG A 174 3.02 9.79 -19.52
N ALA A 175 1.94 9.45 -18.84
CA ALA A 175 1.06 10.42 -18.21
C ALA A 175 1.61 11.05 -16.93
N PHE A 176 2.54 10.37 -16.25
CA PHE A 176 3.23 10.92 -15.09
C PHE A 176 4.45 11.74 -15.49
N CYS A 177 4.99 11.48 -16.69
CA CYS A 177 6.29 11.99 -17.10
C CYS A 177 6.24 13.08 -18.16
N SER A 178 5.20 13.15 -19.00
CA SER A 178 5.18 14.06 -20.14
C SER A 178 4.30 15.29 -19.88
N PRO A 179 4.83 16.52 -20.00
CA PRO A 179 4.02 17.74 -19.90
C PRO A 179 3.01 17.89 -21.03
N ASP A 180 3.25 17.24 -22.16
CA ASP A 180 2.36 17.27 -23.32
C ASP A 180 1.30 16.17 -23.28
N TRP A 181 1.23 15.37 -22.21
CA TRP A 181 0.23 14.31 -22.10
C TRP A 181 -1.20 14.86 -22.26
N ASP A 182 -1.49 15.99 -21.62
CA ASP A 182 -2.81 16.63 -21.65
C ASP A 182 -3.14 17.26 -23.03
N LYS A 183 -2.11 17.45 -23.87
CA LYS A 183 -2.28 17.97 -25.24
C LYS A 183 -2.50 16.85 -26.26
N LEU A 184 -2.40 15.58 -25.87
CA LEU A 184 -2.66 14.47 -26.77
C LEU A 184 -4.14 14.46 -27.13
N LYS A 185 -4.42 14.81 -28.39
CA LYS A 185 -5.76 14.90 -28.98
C LYS A 185 -6.55 13.62 -28.72
N GLY A 186 -7.79 13.77 -28.27
CA GLY A 186 -8.71 12.65 -27.99
C GLY A 186 -8.66 12.11 -26.57
N SER A 187 -8.00 12.80 -25.63
CA SER A 187 -8.15 12.48 -24.21
C SER A 187 -9.45 13.10 -23.67
N ASP A 188 -10.51 12.31 -23.60
CA ASP A 188 -11.68 12.62 -22.75
C ASP A 188 -11.32 12.63 -21.24
N TYR A 189 -10.03 12.45 -20.92
CA TYR A 189 -9.47 12.39 -19.59
C TYR A 189 -9.24 13.79 -19.01
N LYS A 190 -10.28 14.38 -18.45
CA LYS A 190 -10.17 15.61 -17.65
C LYS A 190 -9.65 15.28 -16.26
N ALA A 191 -8.63 16.01 -15.82
CA ALA A 191 -8.18 15.98 -14.43
C ALA A 191 -9.31 16.47 -13.51
N GLY A 192 -9.48 15.81 -12.37
CA GLY A 192 -10.40 16.23 -11.33
C GLY A 192 -9.83 17.34 -10.45
N PRO A 193 -10.64 17.87 -9.51
CA PRO A 193 -10.23 18.95 -8.60
C PRO A 193 -9.09 18.56 -7.65
N GLU A 194 -8.90 17.28 -7.36
CA GLU A 194 -7.83 16.77 -6.48
C GLU A 194 -6.69 16.11 -7.26
N ALA A 195 -6.52 16.47 -8.54
CA ALA A 195 -5.42 15.99 -9.36
C ALA A 195 -4.07 16.47 -8.81
N MET A 196 -3.11 15.55 -8.71
CA MET A 196 -1.71 15.89 -8.45
C MET A 196 -1.14 16.70 -9.61
N ASP A 197 -0.32 17.69 -9.30
CA ASP A 197 0.46 18.37 -10.33
C ASP A 197 1.51 17.42 -10.95
N LEU A 198 1.98 17.79 -12.14
CA LEU A 198 2.91 16.96 -12.88
C LEU A 198 4.27 16.82 -12.19
N GLU A 199 4.76 17.86 -11.52
CA GLU A 199 6.06 17.82 -10.84
C GLU A 199 6.02 16.79 -9.70
N LYS A 200 4.93 16.81 -8.91
CA LYS A 200 4.66 15.81 -7.88
C LYS A 200 4.59 14.41 -8.47
N MET A 201 3.79 14.20 -9.53
CA MET A 201 3.69 12.89 -10.18
C MET A 201 5.05 12.38 -10.69
N ARG A 202 5.87 13.24 -11.31
CA ARG A 202 7.22 12.90 -11.76
C ARG A 202 8.12 12.48 -10.60
N SER A 203 8.10 13.23 -9.50
CA SER A 203 8.90 12.92 -8.30
C SER A 203 8.53 11.57 -7.67
N LEU A 204 7.29 11.12 -7.86
CA LEU A 204 6.80 9.82 -7.41
C LEU A 204 7.15 8.68 -8.39
N MET A 205 7.54 8.98 -9.64
CA MET A 205 7.96 7.98 -10.63
C MET A 205 9.49 7.87 -10.73
N GLU A 206 10.17 8.00 -9.58
CA GLU A 206 11.61 7.77 -9.44
C GLU A 206 11.87 6.68 -8.39
N ALA A 207 12.86 5.83 -8.66
CA ALA A 207 13.41 4.92 -7.67
C ALA A 207 14.95 4.85 -7.74
N ARG A 208 15.54 4.69 -6.57
CA ARG A 208 16.98 4.49 -6.38
C ARG A 208 17.28 3.10 -5.86
N LEU A 209 18.35 2.51 -6.35
CA LEU A 209 18.91 1.27 -5.86
C LEU A 209 19.64 1.51 -4.54
N ASP A 210 19.38 0.66 -3.56
CA ASP A 210 20.14 0.68 -2.31
C ASP A 210 21.62 0.38 -2.56
N PRO A 211 22.56 1.20 -2.05
CA PRO A 211 24.00 1.03 -2.30
C PRO A 211 24.53 -0.37 -1.92
N ARG A 212 23.92 -1.03 -0.94
CA ARG A 212 24.37 -2.35 -0.46
C ARG A 212 23.95 -3.48 -1.40
N PHE A 213 22.96 -3.26 -2.26
CA PHE A 213 22.37 -4.26 -3.15
C PHE A 213 22.77 -4.07 -4.62
N VAL A 214 23.81 -3.26 -4.90
CA VAL A 214 24.29 -2.98 -6.26
C VAL A 214 24.72 -4.27 -6.98
N ASP A 215 25.49 -5.12 -6.30
CA ASP A 215 26.02 -6.35 -6.91
C ASP A 215 24.88 -7.33 -7.23
N THR A 216 23.91 -7.48 -6.32
CA THR A 216 22.72 -8.30 -6.55
C THR A 216 21.90 -7.77 -7.73
N TYR A 217 21.71 -6.45 -7.83
CA TYR A 217 21.03 -5.86 -8.98
C TYR A 217 21.76 -6.16 -10.29
N LEU A 218 23.07 -5.97 -10.34
CA LEU A 218 23.88 -6.24 -11.53
C LEU A 218 23.91 -7.73 -11.92
N GLN A 219 23.70 -8.64 -10.96
CA GLN A 219 23.57 -10.07 -11.23
C GLN A 219 22.29 -10.43 -11.99
N PHE A 220 21.18 -9.74 -11.72
CA PHE A 220 19.86 -10.11 -12.25
C PHE A 220 19.33 -9.18 -13.35
N ALA A 221 19.79 -7.93 -13.38
CA ALA A 221 19.36 -6.95 -14.37
C ALA A 221 20.23 -7.04 -15.64
N ASP A 222 19.59 -6.87 -16.81
CA ASP A 222 20.31 -6.71 -18.07
C ASP A 222 20.98 -5.33 -18.19
N SER A 223 21.65 -5.06 -19.32
CA SER A 223 22.38 -3.80 -19.55
C SER A 223 21.46 -2.57 -19.49
N GLU A 224 20.17 -2.75 -19.78
CA GLU A 224 19.16 -1.70 -19.72
C GLU A 224 18.48 -1.65 -18.35
N GLY A 225 18.90 -2.48 -17.40
CA GLY A 225 18.38 -2.51 -16.04
C GLY A 225 17.06 -3.26 -15.90
N TRP A 226 16.73 -4.18 -16.81
CA TRP A 226 15.53 -5.00 -16.72
C TRP A 226 15.80 -6.37 -16.13
N ILE A 227 14.92 -6.83 -15.25
CA ILE A 227 14.97 -8.18 -14.66
C ILE A 227 13.96 -9.07 -15.38
N ALA A 228 14.38 -10.25 -15.84
CA ALA A 228 13.54 -11.13 -16.64
C ALA A 228 12.31 -11.64 -15.87
N ARG A 229 12.54 -12.23 -14.69
CA ARG A 229 11.50 -12.75 -13.79
C ARG A 229 11.83 -12.32 -12.37
N ALA A 230 10.85 -11.80 -11.64
CA ALA A 230 11.03 -11.50 -10.23
C ALA A 230 9.70 -11.49 -9.47
N PHE A 231 9.77 -11.81 -8.19
CA PHE A 231 8.74 -11.38 -7.26
C PHE A 231 8.87 -9.87 -7.04
N VAL A 232 7.76 -9.17 -6.89
CA VAL A 232 7.78 -7.75 -6.55
C VAL A 232 6.98 -7.53 -5.30
N ASN A 233 7.64 -6.95 -4.31
CA ASN A 233 7.04 -6.55 -3.04
C ASN A 233 7.16 -5.03 -2.89
N TYR A 234 6.26 -4.46 -2.10
CA TYR A 234 6.30 -3.08 -1.66
C TYR A 234 6.05 -3.03 -0.16
N PHE A 235 6.71 -2.11 0.52
CA PHE A 235 6.52 -1.94 1.94
C PHE A 235 6.88 -0.54 2.40
N ALA A 236 6.35 -0.16 3.56
CA ALA A 236 6.84 0.95 4.34
C ALA A 236 6.71 0.55 5.81
N SER A 237 7.83 0.57 6.53
CA SER A 237 7.85 0.20 7.94
C SER A 237 8.94 0.99 8.65
N SER A 238 8.78 1.16 9.96
CA SER A 238 9.94 1.42 10.82
C SER A 238 10.89 0.21 10.78
N PRO A 239 12.19 0.39 11.05
CA PRO A 239 13.17 -0.71 11.03
C PRO A 239 12.82 -1.92 11.92
N HIS A 240 11.99 -1.70 12.94
CA HIS A 240 11.55 -2.70 13.92
C HIS A 240 10.05 -3.01 13.88
N GLY A 241 9.31 -2.43 12.92
CA GLY A 241 7.86 -2.57 12.84
C GLY A 241 7.39 -4.00 12.52
N ALA A 242 6.11 -4.27 12.74
CA ALA A 242 5.51 -5.56 12.40
C ALA A 242 5.70 -5.87 10.90
N VAL A 243 5.37 -4.90 10.03
CA VAL A 243 5.52 -5.01 8.57
C VAL A 243 6.96 -5.30 8.17
N ALA A 244 7.95 -4.69 8.83
CA ALA A 244 9.37 -4.99 8.57
C ALA A 244 9.70 -6.47 8.79
N ASN A 245 9.22 -7.05 9.89
CA ASN A 245 9.44 -8.46 10.20
C ASN A 245 8.65 -9.39 9.26
N GLU A 246 7.44 -9.01 8.86
CA GLU A 246 6.64 -9.72 7.85
C GLU A 246 7.39 -9.75 6.50
N THR A 247 7.88 -8.60 6.03
CA THR A 247 8.69 -8.47 4.80
C THR A 247 9.95 -9.37 4.85
N ILE A 248 10.62 -9.46 6.00
CA ILE A 248 11.79 -10.35 6.16
C ILE A 248 11.39 -11.82 5.98
N GLN A 249 10.27 -12.26 6.56
CA GLN A 249 9.82 -13.65 6.40
C GLN A 249 9.37 -13.96 4.97
N LEU A 250 8.71 -13.01 4.29
CA LEU A 250 8.44 -13.10 2.86
C LEU A 250 9.73 -13.34 2.07
N ILE A 251 10.72 -12.45 2.23
CA ILE A 251 11.99 -12.51 1.49
C ILE A 251 12.74 -13.81 1.81
N ARG A 252 12.75 -14.24 3.07
CA ARG A 252 13.32 -15.53 3.49
C ARG A 252 12.66 -16.70 2.76
N SER A 253 11.33 -16.75 2.72
CA SER A 253 10.61 -17.84 2.04
C SER A 253 10.93 -17.89 0.54
N ILE A 254 11.05 -16.74 -0.13
CA ILE A 254 11.46 -16.67 -1.55
C ILE A 254 12.88 -17.23 -1.73
N HIS A 255 13.81 -16.89 -0.82
CA HIS A 255 15.17 -17.40 -0.87
C HIS A 255 15.28 -18.92 -0.62
N LEU A 256 14.30 -19.52 0.04
CA LEU A 256 14.26 -20.96 0.26
C LEU A 256 13.60 -21.70 -0.91
N PHE A 257 12.55 -21.12 -1.51
CA PHE A 257 11.67 -21.84 -2.42
C PHE A 257 11.71 -21.39 -3.88
N SER A 258 12.51 -20.37 -4.20
CA SER A 258 12.65 -19.84 -5.56
C SER A 258 14.09 -19.62 -5.98
N LYS A 259 14.34 -19.80 -7.29
CA LYS A 259 15.59 -19.41 -7.96
C LYS A 259 15.56 -17.97 -8.51
N ASN A 260 14.38 -17.36 -8.60
CA ASN A 260 14.20 -16.00 -9.11
C ASN A 260 14.43 -14.96 -7.99
N PRO A 261 14.87 -13.74 -8.32
CA PRO A 261 15.04 -12.68 -7.35
C PRO A 261 13.70 -12.12 -6.85
N VAL A 262 13.78 -11.37 -5.75
CA VAL A 262 12.71 -10.49 -5.28
C VAL A 262 13.16 -9.04 -5.38
N VAL A 263 12.36 -8.21 -6.04
CA VAL A 263 12.50 -6.75 -6.05
C VAL A 263 11.59 -6.20 -4.98
N ALA A 264 12.16 -5.71 -3.87
CA ALA A 264 11.40 -5.07 -2.81
C ALA A 264 11.54 -3.55 -2.94
N VAL A 265 10.41 -2.83 -2.99
CA VAL A 265 10.40 -1.36 -3.10
C VAL A 265 10.01 -0.75 -1.76
N ASN A 266 10.99 -0.14 -1.09
CA ASN A 266 10.81 0.57 0.16
C ASN A 266 10.25 1.98 -0.09
N PHE A 267 9.07 2.24 0.44
CA PHE A 267 8.44 3.55 0.49
C PHE A 267 8.53 4.18 1.90
N GLY A 268 9.04 3.44 2.88
CA GLY A 268 9.23 3.90 4.25
C GLY A 268 10.48 4.75 4.44
N MET A 269 10.68 5.22 5.67
CA MET A 269 11.83 6.07 6.01
C MET A 269 13.15 5.32 6.00
N ALA A 270 13.15 4.08 6.48
CA ALA A 270 14.37 3.31 6.69
C ALA A 270 14.13 1.83 6.35
N ILE A 271 15.21 1.07 6.36
CA ILE A 271 15.20 -0.32 5.94
C ILE A 271 15.07 -1.20 7.17
N PRO A 272 14.24 -2.25 7.13
CA PRO A 272 14.17 -3.26 8.17
C PRO A 272 15.55 -3.76 8.60
N LEU A 273 15.77 -3.87 9.90
CA LEU A 273 16.98 -4.51 10.40
C LEU A 273 16.97 -5.99 10.00
N GLY A 274 18.08 -6.48 9.47
CA GLY A 274 18.21 -7.86 8.98
C GLY A 274 18.06 -8.01 7.47
N LEU A 275 17.62 -6.97 6.73
CA LEU A 275 17.77 -6.98 5.27
C LEU A 275 19.21 -6.67 4.87
N ASP A 276 20.00 -7.73 4.80
CA ASP A 276 21.41 -7.73 4.44
C ASP A 276 21.64 -8.54 3.14
N PRO A 277 22.43 -8.02 2.18
CA PRO A 277 22.69 -8.72 0.91
C PRO A 277 23.46 -10.04 1.07
N GLN A 278 24.23 -10.23 2.14
CA GLN A 278 24.91 -11.51 2.39
C GLN A 278 23.91 -12.58 2.84
N GLN A 279 22.93 -12.20 3.65
CA GLN A 279 21.85 -13.08 4.06
C GLN A 279 20.84 -13.34 2.94
N PHE A 280 20.57 -12.33 2.11
CA PHE A 280 19.58 -12.36 1.04
C PHE A 280 20.20 -12.03 -0.33
N PRO A 281 21.02 -12.92 -0.92
CA PRO A 281 21.78 -12.66 -2.14
C PRO A 281 20.92 -12.54 -3.41
N ARG A 282 19.60 -12.73 -3.33
CA ARG A 282 18.63 -12.55 -4.42
C ARG A 282 17.62 -11.43 -4.15
N LEU A 283 17.86 -10.61 -3.12
CA LEU A 283 17.08 -9.41 -2.87
C LEU A 283 17.64 -8.24 -3.69
N VAL A 284 16.80 -7.62 -4.51
CA VAL A 284 17.05 -6.30 -5.09
C VAL A 284 16.24 -5.29 -4.30
N LEU A 285 16.90 -4.40 -3.57
CA LEU A 285 16.23 -3.39 -2.75
C LEU A 285 16.21 -2.04 -3.48
N LEU A 286 15.01 -1.60 -3.83
CA LEU A 286 14.76 -0.28 -4.40
C LEU A 286 14.11 0.63 -3.35
N HIS A 287 14.29 1.91 -3.55
CA HIS A 287 13.77 2.97 -2.71
C HIS A 287 12.99 3.95 -3.55
N ALA A 288 11.79 4.31 -3.10
CA ALA A 288 10.92 5.28 -3.76
C ALA A 288 10.38 6.28 -2.72
N ARG A 289 10.01 7.49 -3.18
CA ARG A 289 9.36 8.47 -2.29
C ARG A 289 8.00 7.92 -1.82
N PRO A 290 7.61 8.06 -0.54
CA PRO A 290 6.28 7.68 -0.09
C PRO A 290 5.21 8.50 -0.82
N LEU A 291 4.06 7.86 -1.06
CA LEU A 291 2.86 8.58 -1.41
C LEU A 291 2.37 9.32 -0.16
N GLN A 292 2.56 10.64 -0.12
CA GLN A 292 2.07 11.47 0.97
C GLN A 292 0.54 11.50 0.92
N SER A 293 -0.12 11.45 2.08
CA SER A 293 -1.56 11.26 2.21
C SER A 293 -2.34 12.53 1.80
N GLU A 294 -2.47 12.74 0.50
CA GLU A 294 -3.38 13.72 -0.11
C GLU A 294 -4.72 13.05 -0.39
N GLY A 295 -5.32 12.46 0.66
CA GLY A 295 -6.56 11.68 0.52
C GLY A 295 -6.42 10.34 -0.21
N ARG A 296 -5.19 9.87 -0.46
CA ARG A 296 -4.91 8.61 -1.17
C ARG A 296 -4.32 7.55 -0.25
N SER A 297 -4.74 6.31 -0.44
CA SER A 297 -4.23 5.16 0.31
C SER A 297 -2.77 4.90 -0.01
N PHE A 298 -2.01 4.51 1.02
CA PHE A 298 -0.65 3.99 0.89
C PHE A 298 -0.58 2.83 -0.11
N ASN A 299 -1.65 2.03 -0.22
CA ASN A 299 -1.69 0.82 -1.03
C ASN A 299 -1.51 1.08 -2.54
N PHE A 300 -1.73 2.32 -3.02
CA PHE A 300 -1.40 2.67 -4.41
C PHE A 300 0.11 2.64 -4.71
N ASN A 301 0.97 2.56 -3.68
CA ASN A 301 2.38 2.24 -3.85
C ASN A 301 2.61 0.84 -4.43
N LYS A 302 1.63 -0.09 -4.35
CA LYS A 302 1.68 -1.38 -5.04
C LYS A 302 1.82 -1.22 -6.55
N PHE A 303 0.95 -0.41 -7.17
CA PHE A 303 1.04 -0.07 -8.59
C PHE A 303 2.38 0.59 -8.93
N ARG A 304 2.85 1.51 -8.08
CA ARG A 304 4.16 2.16 -8.26
C ARG A 304 5.30 1.14 -8.19
N GLY A 305 5.26 0.21 -7.25
CA GLY A 305 6.24 -0.85 -7.11
C GLY A 305 6.36 -1.69 -8.38
N PHE A 306 5.23 -2.10 -8.96
CA PHE A 306 5.22 -2.85 -10.23
C PHE A 306 5.84 -2.05 -11.36
N LEU A 307 5.47 -0.78 -11.46
CA LEU A 307 5.91 0.15 -12.48
C LEU A 307 7.38 0.57 -12.35
N LEU A 308 7.93 0.66 -11.13
CA LEU A 308 9.31 1.06 -10.86
C LEU A 308 10.30 -0.11 -10.86
N SER A 309 9.82 -1.35 -10.71
CA SER A 309 10.68 -2.53 -10.57
C SER A 309 11.45 -2.94 -11.82
N LYS A 310 11.02 -2.50 -13.02
CA LYS A 310 11.57 -2.91 -14.33
C LYS A 310 11.68 -4.43 -14.49
N VAL A 311 10.59 -5.13 -14.15
CA VAL A 311 10.46 -6.58 -14.25
C VAL A 311 9.64 -6.95 -15.49
N LYS A 312 10.16 -7.87 -16.33
CA LYS A 312 9.47 -8.32 -17.57
C LYS A 312 8.33 -9.28 -17.28
N THR A 313 8.50 -10.20 -16.32
CA THR A 313 7.45 -11.10 -15.81
C THR A 313 7.44 -11.05 -14.28
N GLY A 314 6.36 -10.54 -13.69
CA GLY A 314 6.27 -10.30 -12.26
C GLY A 314 5.18 -11.10 -11.54
N VAL A 315 5.44 -11.41 -10.27
CA VAL A 315 4.46 -11.92 -9.30
C VAL A 315 4.43 -10.95 -8.13
N GLY A 316 3.30 -10.28 -7.92
CA GLY A 316 3.12 -9.30 -6.85
C GLY A 316 2.80 -9.98 -5.53
N LEU A 317 3.52 -9.63 -4.47
CA LEU A 317 3.32 -10.17 -3.13
C LEU A 317 3.32 -9.07 -2.07
N ASP A 318 2.36 -9.13 -1.15
CA ASP A 318 2.24 -8.26 0.01
C ASP A 318 3.18 -8.71 1.12
N SER A 319 3.50 -7.81 2.06
CA SER A 319 4.51 -8.09 3.10
C SER A 319 4.06 -9.17 4.09
N ASP A 320 2.75 -9.28 4.33
CA ASP A 320 2.12 -10.30 5.18
C ASP A 320 1.90 -11.63 4.42
N GLN A 321 2.78 -11.95 3.48
CA GLN A 321 2.80 -13.21 2.76
C GLN A 321 4.07 -14.01 3.03
N TYR A 322 3.99 -15.32 2.83
CA TYR A 322 5.17 -16.14 2.56
C TYR A 322 4.88 -17.08 1.40
N VAL A 323 5.91 -17.48 0.65
CA VAL A 323 5.78 -18.43 -0.46
C VAL A 323 6.14 -19.85 -0.01
N ALA A 324 5.75 -20.82 -0.83
CA ALA A 324 5.94 -22.25 -0.61
C ALA A 324 6.70 -22.89 -1.81
N PRO A 325 7.13 -24.16 -1.72
CA PRO A 325 7.78 -24.86 -2.82
C PRO A 325 6.98 -24.80 -4.14
N MET A 326 7.71 -24.82 -5.26
CA MET A 326 7.15 -24.75 -6.63
C MET A 326 6.49 -23.42 -7.02
N VAL A 327 6.64 -22.36 -6.22
CA VAL A 327 6.09 -21.03 -6.52
C VAL A 327 6.59 -20.45 -7.86
N ASP A 328 7.77 -20.89 -8.33
CA ASP A 328 8.32 -20.49 -9.63
C ASP A 328 7.44 -20.88 -10.84
N ASN A 329 6.54 -21.86 -10.68
CA ASN A 329 5.58 -22.23 -11.72
C ASN A 329 4.64 -21.06 -12.09
N LEU A 330 4.45 -20.10 -11.19
CA LEU A 330 3.67 -18.90 -11.46
C LEU A 330 4.26 -18.09 -12.63
N PHE A 331 5.58 -18.03 -12.79
CA PHE A 331 6.20 -17.27 -13.89
C PHE A 331 5.89 -17.90 -15.26
N GLU A 332 6.04 -19.22 -15.39
CA GLU A 332 5.78 -19.94 -16.64
C GLU A 332 4.30 -19.83 -17.05
N MET A 333 3.39 -19.97 -16.08
CA MET A 333 1.96 -19.78 -16.35
C MET A 333 1.65 -18.33 -16.73
N THR A 334 2.29 -17.36 -16.08
CA THR A 334 2.10 -15.93 -16.37
C THR A 334 2.52 -15.58 -17.79
N GLU A 335 3.69 -16.04 -18.22
CA GLU A 335 4.18 -15.82 -19.59
C GLU A 335 3.31 -16.48 -20.65
N ARG A 336 2.72 -17.65 -20.34
CA ARG A 336 1.80 -18.32 -21.24
C ARG A 336 0.47 -17.58 -21.38
N GLU A 337 -0.06 -17.04 -20.28
CA GLU A 337 -1.43 -16.51 -20.26
C GLU A 337 -1.53 -15.00 -20.54
N ILE A 338 -0.44 -14.25 -20.34
CA ILE A 338 -0.41 -12.78 -20.47
C ILE A 338 0.58 -12.40 -21.56
N ASP A 339 0.04 -12.12 -22.74
CA ASP A 339 0.76 -11.78 -23.94
C ASP A 339 0.15 -10.52 -24.60
N GLU A 340 0.48 -10.27 -25.86
CA GLU A 340 -0.11 -9.17 -26.62
C GLU A 340 -1.62 -9.31 -26.87
N HIS A 341 -2.16 -10.54 -26.84
CA HIS A 341 -3.58 -10.83 -27.04
C HIS A 341 -4.38 -10.70 -25.74
N TYR A 342 -3.72 -10.89 -24.60
CA TYR A 342 -4.28 -10.67 -23.27
C TYR A 342 -3.36 -9.77 -22.42
N PRO A 343 -3.29 -8.45 -22.70
CA PRO A 343 -2.34 -7.53 -22.07
C PRO A 343 -2.84 -7.01 -20.71
N LEU A 344 -3.45 -7.87 -19.90
CA LEU A 344 -4.04 -7.54 -18.60
C LEU A 344 -3.43 -8.41 -17.50
N PRO A 345 -3.21 -7.86 -16.29
CA PRO A 345 -2.74 -8.69 -15.19
C PRO A 345 -3.79 -9.73 -14.82
N ILE A 346 -3.35 -10.85 -14.25
CA ILE A 346 -4.25 -11.90 -13.77
C ILE A 346 -4.12 -11.98 -12.24
N MET A 347 -5.24 -11.79 -11.54
CA MET A 347 -5.32 -11.87 -10.09
C MET A 347 -5.80 -13.24 -9.63
N PRO A 348 -5.35 -13.75 -8.47
CA PRO A 348 -5.96 -14.90 -7.83
C PRO A 348 -7.37 -14.57 -7.36
N VAL A 349 -8.28 -15.54 -7.47
CA VAL A 349 -9.64 -15.43 -6.93
C VAL A 349 -9.57 -15.04 -5.46
N HIS A 350 -10.32 -14.03 -5.06
CA HIS A 350 -10.46 -13.68 -3.67
C HIS A 350 -11.38 -14.67 -2.95
N TYR A 351 -11.13 -14.82 -1.67
CA TYR A 351 -11.83 -15.80 -0.87
C TYR A 351 -13.24 -15.38 -0.44
N LEU A 352 -13.39 -14.10 -0.12
CA LEU A 352 -14.68 -13.49 0.11
C LEU A 352 -15.46 -13.45 -1.20
N ASP A 353 -16.77 -13.65 -1.08
CA ASP A 353 -17.72 -13.36 -2.14
C ASP A 353 -18.10 -11.87 -2.03
N TRP A 354 -17.13 -11.01 -2.36
CA TRP A 354 -17.31 -9.56 -2.26
C TRP A 354 -18.35 -9.13 -3.30
N SER A 355 -19.48 -8.62 -2.80
CA SER A 355 -20.62 -8.23 -3.60
C SER A 355 -21.31 -7.01 -2.97
N PRO A 356 -22.26 -6.37 -3.67
CA PRO A 356 -23.02 -5.25 -3.11
C PRO A 356 -23.75 -5.58 -1.79
N ALA A 357 -23.98 -6.87 -1.49
CA ALA A 357 -24.59 -7.29 -0.23
C ALA A 357 -23.61 -7.19 0.96
N TRP A 358 -22.31 -7.27 0.72
CA TRP A 358 -21.27 -7.28 1.74
C TRP A 358 -20.55 -5.93 1.90
N SER A 359 -20.43 -5.18 0.80
CA SER A 359 -19.71 -3.91 0.79
C SER A 359 -20.63 -2.75 0.40
N LYS A 360 -20.54 -1.67 1.18
CA LYS A 360 -21.26 -0.40 0.93
C LYS A 360 -20.46 0.55 0.03
N ALA A 361 -19.42 0.07 -0.65
CA ALA A 361 -18.62 0.92 -1.51
C ALA A 361 -19.46 1.51 -2.65
N SER A 362 -19.32 2.81 -2.90
CA SER A 362 -20.15 3.56 -3.86
C SER A 362 -20.02 3.02 -5.29
N PHE A 363 -18.84 2.52 -5.65
CA PHE A 363 -18.55 1.97 -6.98
C PHE A 363 -19.39 0.74 -7.33
N TRP A 364 -19.99 0.04 -6.36
CA TRP A 364 -20.86 -1.10 -6.66
C TRP A 364 -22.08 -0.73 -7.49
N SER A 365 -22.58 0.51 -7.36
CA SER A 365 -23.68 1.00 -8.19
C SER A 365 -23.34 1.03 -9.69
N ARG A 366 -22.06 1.19 -10.01
CA ARG A 366 -21.51 1.12 -11.38
C ARG A 366 -21.38 -0.31 -11.88
N VAL A 367 -20.89 -1.21 -11.03
CA VAL A 367 -20.61 -2.60 -11.42
C VAL A 367 -21.86 -3.50 -11.41
N CYS A 368 -22.78 -3.22 -10.48
CA CYS A 368 -24.00 -3.97 -10.20
C CYS A 368 -25.19 -3.02 -10.01
N PRO A 369 -25.73 -2.42 -11.09
CA PRO A 369 -26.89 -1.55 -10.97
C PRO A 369 -28.11 -2.28 -10.38
N VAL A 370 -28.86 -1.64 -9.46
CA VAL A 370 -29.94 -2.24 -8.65
C VAL A 370 -30.98 -3.04 -9.45
N LYS A 371 -31.22 -2.67 -10.72
CA LYS A 371 -32.25 -3.26 -11.58
C LYS A 371 -31.70 -4.15 -12.69
N GLN A 372 -30.40 -4.48 -12.66
CA GLN A 372 -29.74 -5.26 -13.71
C GLN A 372 -28.84 -6.34 -13.09
N PRO A 373 -28.61 -7.46 -13.77
CA PRO A 373 -27.52 -8.36 -13.39
C PRO A 373 -26.19 -7.59 -13.38
N CYS A 374 -25.23 -8.03 -12.57
CA CYS A 374 -23.88 -7.44 -12.48
C CYS A 374 -23.03 -7.64 -13.74
N THR A 375 -23.55 -7.35 -14.93
CA THR A 375 -22.93 -7.66 -16.23
C THR A 375 -21.57 -6.98 -16.43
N PHE A 376 -21.29 -5.89 -15.70
CA PHE A 376 -20.00 -5.19 -15.75
C PHE A 376 -18.90 -5.91 -14.96
N GLN A 377 -19.23 -6.65 -13.91
CA GLN A 377 -18.27 -7.54 -13.25
C GLN A 377 -17.97 -8.71 -14.19
N THR A 378 -16.89 -8.66 -14.96
CA THR A 378 -16.58 -9.68 -15.98
C THR A 378 -15.94 -10.95 -15.42
N MET A 379 -15.46 -10.87 -14.18
CA MET A 379 -14.78 -11.94 -13.45
C MET A 379 -15.02 -11.75 -11.94
N ARG A 380 -14.78 -12.77 -11.10
CA ARG A 380 -15.02 -12.70 -9.64
C ARG A 380 -14.16 -11.60 -8.99
N TRP A 381 -14.43 -11.22 -7.74
CA TRP A 381 -13.46 -10.43 -6.98
C TRP A 381 -12.12 -11.18 -6.87
N GLY A 382 -11.02 -10.52 -7.23
CA GLY A 382 -9.66 -11.04 -7.11
C GLY A 382 -8.88 -10.34 -5.99
N HIS A 383 -7.91 -11.05 -5.41
CA HIS A 383 -6.97 -10.47 -4.46
C HIS A 383 -5.94 -9.63 -5.20
N ALA A 384 -5.52 -8.50 -4.64
CA ALA A 384 -4.51 -7.62 -5.23
C ALA A 384 -3.07 -8.17 -5.21
N HIS A 385 -2.88 -9.44 -5.55
CA HIS A 385 -1.60 -10.13 -5.74
C HIS A 385 -1.45 -10.57 -7.21
N PRO A 386 -1.43 -9.63 -8.17
CA PRO A 386 -1.47 -9.98 -9.58
C PRO A 386 -0.18 -10.68 -10.02
N THR A 387 -0.29 -11.47 -11.07
CA THR A 387 0.85 -11.77 -11.93
C THR A 387 0.73 -11.00 -13.25
N TRP A 388 1.87 -10.68 -13.86
CA TRP A 388 1.90 -9.93 -15.11
C TRP A 388 3.12 -10.25 -15.96
N THR A 389 3.01 -10.03 -17.27
CA THR A 389 4.16 -9.74 -18.13
C THR A 389 4.18 -8.24 -18.45
N TYR A 390 5.24 -7.77 -19.10
CA TYR A 390 5.39 -6.37 -19.50
C TYR A 390 4.21 -5.84 -20.33
N HIS A 391 3.48 -6.73 -21.02
CA HIS A 391 2.28 -6.39 -21.78
C HIS A 391 1.19 -5.72 -20.92
N ALA A 392 1.14 -6.03 -19.62
CA ALA A 392 0.17 -5.48 -18.69
C ALA A 392 0.64 -4.20 -17.96
N LEU A 393 1.89 -3.75 -18.15
CA LEU A 393 2.37 -2.49 -17.53
C LEU A 393 1.50 -1.28 -17.92
N PRO A 394 1.04 -1.12 -19.18
CA PRO A 394 0.12 -0.04 -19.54
C PRO A 394 -1.18 -0.03 -18.73
N PHE A 395 -1.69 -1.19 -18.33
CA PHE A 395 -2.86 -1.29 -17.44
C PHE A 395 -2.56 -0.63 -16.09
N PHE A 396 -1.48 -1.05 -15.42
CA PHE A 396 -1.11 -0.47 -14.12
C PHE A 396 -0.88 1.04 -14.20
N GLY A 397 -0.17 1.52 -15.24
CA GLY A 397 0.06 2.94 -15.47
C GLY A 397 -1.24 3.73 -15.69
N ARG A 398 -2.18 3.19 -16.48
CA ARG A 398 -3.45 3.84 -16.79
C ARG A 398 -4.33 4.01 -15.54
N TRP A 399 -4.45 2.98 -14.72
CA TRP A 399 -5.31 2.99 -13.53
C TRP A 399 -4.70 3.79 -12.38
N LEU A 400 -3.38 3.71 -12.17
CA LEU A 400 -2.70 4.58 -11.22
C LEU A 400 -2.81 6.06 -11.64
N ARG A 401 -2.66 6.37 -12.93
CA ARG A 401 -2.82 7.74 -13.45
C ARG A 401 -4.21 8.27 -13.16
N LYS A 402 -5.24 7.48 -13.42
CA LYS A 402 -6.63 7.83 -13.13
C LYS A 402 -6.83 8.25 -11.68
N ASN A 403 -6.20 7.55 -10.74
CA ASN A 403 -6.21 7.92 -9.32
C ASN A 403 -5.43 9.21 -9.04
N PHE A 404 -4.21 9.33 -9.57
CA PHE A 404 -3.35 10.51 -9.35
C PHE A 404 -3.94 11.79 -9.93
N ARG A 405 -4.63 11.68 -11.07
CA ARG A 405 -5.28 12.80 -11.75
C ARG A 405 -6.74 13.00 -11.34
N ASP A 406 -7.23 12.23 -10.35
CA ASP A 406 -8.62 12.32 -9.89
C ASP A 406 -9.62 12.25 -11.06
N GLU A 407 -9.36 11.35 -12.02
CA GLU A 407 -10.18 11.20 -13.20
C GLU A 407 -11.56 10.64 -12.83
N THR A 408 -12.57 10.99 -13.62
CA THR A 408 -13.90 10.41 -13.52
C THR A 408 -14.16 9.52 -14.73
N LEU A 409 -14.55 8.26 -14.49
CA LEU A 409 -15.09 7.41 -15.55
C LEU A 409 -16.47 7.95 -15.95
N PRO A 410 -16.74 8.15 -17.25
CA PRO A 410 -18.02 8.68 -17.69
C PRO A 410 -19.15 7.69 -17.45
N GLU A 411 -20.37 8.21 -17.43
CA GLU A 411 -21.59 7.42 -17.46
C GLU A 411 -21.69 6.64 -18.79
N VAL A 412 -22.20 5.40 -18.73
CA VAL A 412 -22.43 4.58 -19.93
C VAL A 412 -23.93 4.46 -20.17
N GLU A 413 -24.41 5.11 -21.24
CA GLU A 413 -25.77 4.97 -21.80
C GLU A 413 -26.92 5.15 -20.79
N GLY A 414 -26.75 5.95 -19.73
CA GLY A 414 -27.78 6.13 -18.69
C GLY A 414 -27.95 4.93 -17.73
N VAL A 415 -27.13 3.89 -17.91
CA VAL A 415 -27.23 2.61 -17.21
C VAL A 415 -26.17 2.49 -16.12
N VAL A 416 -24.94 2.93 -16.42
CA VAL A 416 -23.81 2.83 -15.52
C VAL A 416 -23.42 4.23 -15.05
N PRO A 417 -23.59 4.58 -13.76
CA PRO A 417 -23.23 5.91 -13.27
C PRO A 417 -21.75 6.22 -13.46
N ALA A 418 -21.45 7.51 -13.58
CA ALA A 418 -20.07 7.99 -13.52
C ALA A 418 -19.40 7.59 -12.19
N LEU A 419 -18.09 7.37 -12.22
CA LEU A 419 -17.31 7.02 -11.03
C LEU A 419 -16.06 7.89 -10.94
N ARG A 420 -15.98 8.69 -9.90
CA ARG A 420 -14.75 9.42 -9.55
C ARG A 420 -13.75 8.42 -8.97
N ILE A 421 -12.59 8.28 -9.61
CA ILE A 421 -11.64 7.21 -9.26
C ILE A 421 -11.04 7.39 -7.87
N LEU A 422 -10.96 8.62 -7.36
CA LEU A 422 -10.50 8.88 -6.00
C LEU A 422 -11.45 8.34 -4.91
N GLU A 423 -12.70 8.02 -5.24
CA GLU A 423 -13.63 7.35 -4.33
C GLU A 423 -13.31 5.87 -4.13
N VAL A 424 -12.51 5.28 -5.03
CA VAL A 424 -11.97 3.93 -4.90
C VAL A 424 -10.71 4.02 -4.04
N ARG A 425 -10.86 3.70 -2.75
CA ARG A 425 -9.83 4.00 -1.74
C ARG A 425 -8.72 2.98 -1.68
N GLU A 426 -9.00 1.73 -2.01
CA GLU A 426 -8.03 0.65 -1.96
C GLU A 426 -7.53 0.25 -3.35
N ASP A 427 -6.27 -0.21 -3.39
CA ASP A 427 -5.62 -0.74 -4.59
C ASP A 427 -6.34 -1.98 -5.13
N GLU A 428 -6.81 -2.87 -4.25
CA GLU A 428 -7.58 -4.05 -4.61
C GLU A 428 -8.88 -3.71 -5.32
N ASP A 429 -9.63 -2.76 -4.77
CA ASP A 429 -10.85 -2.27 -5.39
C ASP A 429 -10.55 -1.69 -6.77
N LEU A 430 -9.48 -0.89 -6.88
CA LEU A 430 -9.09 -0.26 -8.14
C LEU A 430 -8.64 -1.26 -9.20
N MET A 431 -7.89 -2.30 -8.83
CA MET A 431 -7.49 -3.36 -9.77
C MET A 431 -8.71 -4.14 -10.28
N ASN A 432 -9.64 -4.51 -9.39
CA ASN A 432 -10.86 -5.23 -9.78
C ASN A 432 -11.72 -4.39 -10.72
N ILE A 433 -12.02 -3.14 -10.34
CA ILE A 433 -12.78 -2.21 -11.18
C ILE A 433 -12.06 -2.03 -12.51
N GLY A 434 -10.75 -1.85 -12.50
CA GLY A 434 -9.99 -1.64 -13.72
C GLY A 434 -10.06 -2.81 -14.69
N LEU A 435 -9.91 -4.03 -14.17
CA LEU A 435 -10.02 -5.24 -14.96
C LEU A 435 -11.43 -5.44 -15.52
N TRP A 436 -12.47 -5.11 -14.76
CA TRP A 436 -13.86 -5.16 -15.23
C TRP A 436 -14.16 -4.15 -16.33
N GLU A 437 -13.68 -2.91 -16.18
CA GLU A 437 -13.82 -1.85 -17.17
C GLU A 437 -13.06 -2.17 -18.47
N GLU A 438 -11.91 -2.84 -18.36
CA GLU A 438 -11.14 -3.35 -19.51
C GLU A 438 -11.59 -4.75 -19.98
N ARG A 439 -12.74 -5.24 -19.49
CA ARG A 439 -13.37 -6.51 -19.89
C ARG A 439 -12.48 -7.75 -19.72
N ALA A 440 -11.63 -7.76 -18.69
CA ALA A 440 -10.82 -8.91 -18.32
C ALA A 440 -11.68 -10.16 -18.09
N THR A 441 -11.18 -11.33 -18.49
CA THR A 441 -11.92 -12.60 -18.40
C THR A 441 -11.15 -13.71 -17.71
N LYS A 442 -9.83 -13.57 -17.52
CA LYS A 442 -8.97 -14.56 -16.88
C LYS A 442 -8.76 -14.23 -15.40
N GLN A 443 -8.73 -15.29 -14.59
CA GLN A 443 -8.35 -15.27 -13.18
C GLN A 443 -7.59 -16.53 -12.81
N TRP A 444 -6.67 -16.42 -11.87
CA TRP A 444 -6.02 -17.61 -11.32
C TRP A 444 -6.94 -18.33 -10.34
N CYS A 445 -6.75 -19.65 -10.24
CA CYS A 445 -7.18 -20.38 -9.06
C CYS A 445 -6.57 -19.74 -7.80
N LYS A 446 -7.17 -19.99 -6.63
CA LYS A 446 -6.68 -19.39 -5.37
C LYS A 446 -5.31 -19.98 -5.03
N TRP A 447 -4.22 -19.23 -5.18
CA TRP A 447 -2.87 -19.72 -4.88
C TRP A 447 -2.20 -19.05 -3.66
N ASP A 448 -2.84 -18.03 -3.13
CA ASP A 448 -2.47 -17.20 -1.97
C ASP A 448 -3.43 -17.43 -0.80
N LEU A 449 -3.26 -18.55 -0.10
CA LEU A 449 -4.18 -19.00 0.93
C LEU A 449 -4.33 -17.97 2.05
N GLN A 450 -5.54 -17.81 2.57
CA GLN A 450 -5.88 -16.70 3.48
C GLN A 450 -5.17 -16.67 4.82
N ASP A 451 -4.80 -17.84 5.31
CA ASP A 451 -4.35 -18.00 6.68
C ASP A 451 -3.27 -19.08 6.65
N PRO A 452 -2.10 -18.84 7.28
CA PRO A 452 -1.06 -19.85 7.44
C PRO A 452 -1.57 -21.19 7.98
N LYS A 453 -2.64 -21.20 8.80
CA LYS A 453 -3.28 -22.42 9.31
C LYS A 453 -3.88 -23.31 8.21
N GLU A 454 -4.15 -22.79 7.01
CA GLU A 454 -4.54 -23.65 5.90
C GLU A 454 -3.40 -24.59 5.48
N PHE A 455 -2.14 -24.19 5.65
CA PHE A 455 -1.00 -25.08 5.46
C PHE A 455 -0.97 -26.19 6.52
N GLU A 456 -1.47 -25.97 7.74
CA GLU A 456 -1.61 -27.05 8.74
C GLU A 456 -2.56 -28.15 8.28
N ALA A 457 -3.63 -27.79 7.57
CA ALA A 457 -4.52 -28.77 6.99
C ALA A 457 -3.80 -29.59 5.90
N PHE A 458 -2.92 -28.96 5.13
CA PHE A 458 -2.08 -29.64 4.14
C PHE A 458 -1.05 -30.57 4.79
N TYR A 459 -0.32 -30.13 5.83
CA TYR A 459 0.66 -31.00 6.51
C TYR A 459 0.02 -32.20 7.21
N LYS A 460 -1.21 -32.04 7.70
CA LYS A 460 -1.97 -33.13 8.35
C LYS A 460 -2.72 -33.99 7.35
N TRP A 461 -2.76 -33.60 6.08
CA TRP A 461 -3.50 -34.33 5.07
C TRP A 461 -2.88 -35.71 4.85
N GLN A 462 -3.71 -36.72 5.00
CA GLN A 462 -3.39 -38.09 4.62
C GLN A 462 -4.22 -38.45 3.40
N LYS A 463 -3.69 -39.32 2.53
CA LYS A 463 -4.41 -39.82 1.35
C LYS A 463 -5.77 -40.37 1.80
N GLY A 464 -6.85 -39.66 1.48
CA GLY A 464 -8.16 -39.87 2.09
C GLY A 464 -9.21 -38.90 1.56
N PRO A 465 -10.34 -38.70 2.25
CA PRO A 465 -11.41 -37.82 1.79
C PRO A 465 -10.94 -36.38 1.61
N GLN A 466 -11.68 -35.64 0.79
CA GLN A 466 -11.41 -34.24 0.48
C GLN A 466 -11.32 -33.42 1.78
N VAL A 467 -10.27 -32.61 1.91
CA VAL A 467 -10.15 -31.64 3.01
C VAL A 467 -11.19 -30.55 2.78
N GLU A 468 -12.17 -30.44 3.67
CA GLU A 468 -13.08 -29.30 3.65
C GLU A 468 -12.32 -28.02 3.95
N SER A 469 -12.17 -27.18 2.94
CA SER A 469 -11.69 -25.82 3.10
C SER A 469 -12.89 -24.87 2.99
N LYS A 470 -13.22 -24.16 4.07
CA LYS A 470 -14.43 -23.33 4.20
C LYS A 470 -14.38 -21.99 3.45
N ASN A 471 -13.31 -21.76 2.69
CA ASN A 471 -12.76 -20.44 2.54
C ASN A 471 -12.82 -19.88 1.12
N VAL A 472 -13.11 -20.67 0.08
CA VAL A 472 -13.58 -20.12 -1.21
C VAL A 472 -14.98 -20.64 -1.46
N ARG A 473 -15.97 -19.85 -1.08
CA ARG A 473 -17.37 -20.25 -1.21
C ARG A 473 -17.76 -20.42 -2.69
N PRO A 474 -18.64 -21.38 -3.00
CA PRO A 474 -19.28 -21.45 -4.30
C PRO A 474 -19.91 -20.10 -4.67
N ASP A 475 -19.72 -19.71 -5.91
CA ASP A 475 -20.29 -18.53 -6.54
C ASP A 475 -21.10 -19.01 -7.74
N GLN A 476 -22.40 -18.70 -7.77
CA GLN A 476 -23.30 -19.22 -8.82
C GLN A 476 -22.94 -18.76 -10.23
N ARG A 477 -22.21 -17.65 -10.35
CA ARG A 477 -21.84 -17.02 -11.60
C ARG A 477 -20.49 -17.52 -12.11
N PHE A 478 -19.46 -17.50 -11.27
CA PHE A 478 -18.08 -17.77 -11.71
C PHE A 478 -17.56 -19.14 -11.27
N TYR A 479 -17.90 -19.58 -10.05
CA TYR A 479 -17.32 -20.79 -9.45
C TYR A 479 -18.39 -21.60 -8.70
N LYS A 480 -19.31 -22.22 -9.45
CA LYS A 480 -20.50 -22.93 -8.89
C LYS A 480 -20.17 -24.02 -7.86
N ARG A 481 -18.93 -24.51 -7.85
CA ARG A 481 -18.43 -25.54 -6.93
C ARG A 481 -17.27 -25.05 -6.06
N GLY A 482 -17.04 -23.74 -5.99
CA GLY A 482 -15.85 -23.14 -5.40
C GLY A 482 -14.68 -23.08 -6.39
N ALA A 483 -13.61 -22.37 -6.03
CA ALA A 483 -12.37 -22.33 -6.80
C ALA A 483 -11.35 -23.34 -6.25
N VAL A 484 -10.52 -23.89 -7.13
CA VAL A 484 -9.40 -24.73 -6.72
C VAL A 484 -8.40 -23.91 -5.92
N LYS A 485 -7.84 -24.53 -4.89
CA LYS A 485 -6.77 -23.97 -4.07
C LYS A 485 -5.43 -24.60 -4.41
N LEU A 486 -4.42 -23.77 -4.58
CA LEU A 486 -3.02 -24.12 -4.76
C LEU A 486 -2.23 -23.55 -3.58
N PHE A 487 -1.22 -24.27 -3.12
CA PHE A 487 -0.43 -23.91 -1.94
C PHE A 487 0.88 -23.27 -2.39
N TYR A 488 0.82 -22.13 -3.10
CA TYR A 488 2.03 -21.40 -3.52
C TYR A 488 2.41 -20.27 -2.57
N SER A 489 1.44 -19.68 -1.88
CA SER A 489 1.70 -18.72 -0.81
C SER A 489 0.61 -18.76 0.25
N ALA A 490 0.93 -18.27 1.43
CA ALA A 490 -0.05 -17.80 2.40
C ALA A 490 -0.09 -16.26 2.37
N HIS A 491 -1.23 -15.72 2.74
CA HIS A 491 -1.52 -14.32 2.98
C HIS A 491 -2.05 -14.15 4.41
N HIS A 492 -2.19 -12.90 4.87
CA HIS A 492 -2.54 -12.57 6.24
C HIS A 492 -1.59 -13.22 7.27
N ALA A 493 -0.34 -13.43 6.89
CA ALA A 493 0.72 -13.98 7.70
C ALA A 493 1.35 -12.90 8.59
N VAL A 494 0.50 -12.16 9.31
CA VAL A 494 0.81 -10.98 10.13
C VAL A 494 1.55 -11.31 11.45
N HIS A 495 1.95 -12.57 11.61
CA HIS A 495 2.69 -13.08 12.77
C HIS A 495 4.01 -13.68 12.29
N PRO A 496 5.09 -12.89 12.22
CA PRO A 496 6.37 -13.32 11.64
C PRO A 496 6.92 -14.61 12.25
N SER A 497 6.74 -14.83 13.56
CA SER A 497 7.16 -16.07 14.23
C SER A 497 6.38 -17.31 13.78
N GLU A 498 5.09 -17.17 13.45
CA GLU A 498 4.27 -18.26 12.89
C GLU A 498 4.69 -18.53 11.44
N SER A 499 4.89 -17.47 10.64
CA SER A 499 5.43 -17.57 9.28
C SER A 499 6.76 -18.31 9.28
N GLU A 500 7.69 -17.96 10.18
CA GLU A 500 8.97 -18.63 10.31
C GLU A 500 8.84 -20.14 10.54
N GLN A 501 7.94 -20.55 11.44
CA GLN A 501 7.67 -21.96 11.74
C GLN A 501 7.16 -22.71 10.51
N HIS A 502 6.20 -22.13 9.78
CA HIS A 502 5.69 -22.75 8.56
C HIS A 502 6.74 -22.84 7.46
N ILE A 503 7.51 -21.77 7.25
CA ILE A 503 8.58 -21.73 6.25
C ILE A 503 9.64 -22.79 6.56
N THR A 504 10.10 -22.87 7.82
CA THR A 504 11.09 -23.87 8.24
C THR A 504 10.54 -25.29 8.05
N ARG A 505 9.30 -25.54 8.47
CA ARG A 505 8.65 -26.84 8.29
C ARG A 505 8.45 -27.26 6.83
N MET A 506 8.27 -26.32 5.90
CA MET A 506 8.21 -26.63 4.46
C MET A 506 9.58 -26.89 3.85
N HIS A 507 10.63 -26.34 4.46
CA HIS A 507 12.00 -26.47 3.99
C HIS A 507 12.65 -27.79 4.44
N ASP A 508 12.42 -28.16 5.69
CA ASP A 508 12.87 -29.41 6.31
C ASP A 508 12.06 -30.63 5.79
#